data_AF-A0A3T1D866-F1
#
_entry.id   AF-A0A3T1D866-F1
#
_cell.length_a   1.000
_cell.length_b   1.000
_cell.length_c   1.000
_cell.angle_alpha   90.00
_cell.angle_beta   90.00
_cell.angle_gamma   90.00
#
_symmetry.space_group_name_H-M   'P 1'
#
loop_
_entity.id
_entity.type
_entity.pdbx_description
1 polymer ?
#
loop_
_entity_poly.entity_id
_entity_poly.type
_entity_poly.pdbx_seq_one_letter_code
_entity_poly.pdbx_strand_id
1 'polypeptide(L)'
;MKGPIRNIQQLPIRFTEDSREIEVIDVIQVGDSLYRIEENPIFTELVAFGDTILVREEPDTYVYLETVRTSDYNRFSWLLSKEATDSQQLDAVKSRITALHGRWEHVFGGVFIVNIPKDAPYEIHDEMNRIIGL
;
A
#
# COMPACT_ATOMS: atom_id res chain seq x y z
N MET A 1 -7.24 27.01 8.28
CA MET A 1 -8.42 26.18 8.02
C MET A 1 -8.02 24.73 8.28
N LYS A 2 -8.61 24.05 9.25
CA LYS A 2 -8.44 22.59 9.40
C LYS A 2 -9.27 21.93 8.29
N GLY A 3 -8.66 21.10 7.46
CA GLY A 3 -9.39 20.33 6.44
C GLY A 3 -10.46 19.44 7.06
N PRO A 4 -11.39 18.88 6.26
CA PRO A 4 -12.42 17.98 6.78
C PRO A 4 -11.77 16.82 7.53
N ILE A 5 -12.33 16.48 8.70
CA ILE A 5 -11.93 15.31 9.48
C ILE A 5 -12.20 14.09 8.61
N ARG A 6 -11.14 13.45 8.13
CA ARG A 6 -11.24 12.16 7.46
C ARG A 6 -11.58 11.13 8.54
N ASN A 7 -12.76 10.53 8.47
CA ASN A 7 -13.14 9.45 9.37
C ASN A 7 -12.45 8.17 8.89
N ILE A 8 -11.20 7.99 9.29
CA ILE A 8 -10.45 6.74 9.05
C ILE A 8 -11.00 5.70 10.02
N GLN A 9 -11.29 4.51 9.50
CA GLN A 9 -11.77 3.37 10.26
C GLN A 9 -11.03 2.11 9.85
N GLN A 10 -10.93 1.16 10.78
CA GLN A 10 -10.29 -0.12 10.57
C GLN A 10 -11.31 -1.15 10.10
N LEU A 11 -11.09 -1.72 8.92
CA LEU A 11 -11.93 -2.79 8.38
C LEU A 11 -11.15 -4.11 8.37
N PRO A 12 -11.64 -5.17 9.04
CA PRO A 12 -11.14 -6.53 8.83
C PRO A 12 -11.60 -7.03 7.45
N ILE A 13 -10.65 -7.17 6.51
CA ILE A 13 -10.92 -7.55 5.12
C ILE A 13 -10.28 -8.91 4.82
N ARG A 14 -11.07 -9.81 4.25
CA ARG A 14 -10.61 -11.02 3.58
C ARG A 14 -10.52 -10.76 2.08
N PHE A 15 -9.31 -10.88 1.54
CA PHE A 15 -9.03 -10.58 0.13
C PHE A 15 -9.26 -11.73 -0.85
N THR A 16 -9.33 -12.97 -0.36
CA THR A 16 -9.60 -14.17 -1.17
C THR A 16 -10.66 -15.03 -0.48
N GLU A 17 -11.66 -15.52 -1.21
CA GLU A 17 -12.75 -16.32 -0.60
C GLU A 17 -12.24 -17.59 0.10
N ASP A 18 -11.20 -18.22 -0.45
CA ASP A 18 -10.62 -19.46 0.09
C ASP A 18 -9.63 -19.24 1.24
N SER A 19 -9.23 -17.99 1.52
CA SER A 19 -8.28 -17.71 2.59
C SER A 19 -8.99 -17.49 3.93
N ARG A 20 -8.35 -17.91 5.02
CA ARG A 20 -8.74 -17.48 6.38
C ARG A 20 -7.99 -16.23 6.82
N GLU A 21 -7.20 -15.66 5.93
CA GLU A 21 -6.41 -14.48 6.21
C GLU A 21 -7.31 -13.25 6.19
N ILE A 22 -7.35 -12.57 7.33
CA ILE A 22 -8.04 -11.30 7.50
C ILE A 22 -6.95 -10.29 7.79
N GLU A 23 -6.92 -9.25 6.97
CA GLU A 23 -6.06 -8.10 7.19
C GLU A 23 -6.92 -6.93 7.67
N VAL A 24 -6.53 -6.28 8.76
CA VAL A 24 -7.25 -5.11 9.27
C VAL A 24 -6.65 -3.88 8.62
N ILE A 25 -7.45 -3.21 7.77
CA ILE A 25 -7.00 -2.13 6.90
C ILE A 25 -7.65 -0.80 7.30
N ASP A 26 -6.84 0.25 7.48
CA ASP A 26 -7.32 1.62 7.57
C ASP A 26 -7.96 2.06 6.23
N VAL A 27 -9.22 2.49 6.30
CA VAL A 27 -9.98 2.92 5.13
C VAL A 27 -10.84 4.15 5.42
N ILE A 28 -11.33 4.79 4.35
CA ILE A 28 -12.38 5.80 4.41
C ILE A 28 -13.57 5.31 3.59
N GLN A 29 -14.77 5.32 4.18
CA GLN A 29 -15.98 5.03 3.42
C GLN A 29 -16.30 6.18 2.45
N VAL A 30 -16.49 5.84 1.17
CA VAL A 30 -16.76 6.81 0.09
C VAL A 30 -18.09 6.55 -0.62
N GLY A 31 -18.80 5.49 -0.24
CA GLY A 31 -20.15 5.15 -0.70
C GLY A 31 -20.69 3.91 0.01
N ASP A 32 -21.85 3.45 -0.43
CA ASP A 32 -22.44 2.19 0.07
C ASP A 32 -21.53 1.03 -0.33
N SER A 33 -21.01 0.31 0.67
CA SER A 33 -20.04 -0.78 0.48
C SER A 33 -18.74 -0.39 -0.25
N LEU A 34 -18.47 0.90 -0.42
CA LEU A 34 -17.29 1.41 -1.11
C LEU A 34 -16.33 2.07 -0.12
N TYR A 35 -15.08 1.60 -0.14
CA TYR A 35 -14.05 2.04 0.78
C TYR A 35 -12.78 2.39 0.02
N ARG A 36 -12.20 3.53 0.35
CA ARG A 36 -10.86 3.91 -0.12
C ARG A 36 -9.82 3.41 0.87
N ILE A 37 -8.83 2.68 0.37
CA ILE A 37 -7.69 2.19 1.15
C ILE A 37 -6.79 3.36 1.57
N GLU A 38 -6.47 3.47 2.86
CA GLU A 38 -5.64 4.54 3.43
C GLU A 38 -4.33 4.04 4.06
N GLU A 39 -4.01 2.75 3.91
CA GLU A 39 -2.73 2.16 4.30
C GLU A 39 -2.19 1.22 3.21
N ASN A 40 -0.98 0.68 3.37
CA ASN A 40 -0.49 -0.38 2.49
C ASN A 40 -0.85 -1.74 3.06
N PRO A 41 -1.66 -2.53 2.33
CA PRO A 41 -1.82 -3.93 2.65
C PRO A 41 -0.47 -4.63 2.59
N ILE A 42 -0.24 -5.58 3.48
CA ILE A 42 1.01 -6.30 3.69
C ILE A 42 0.93 -7.65 3.00
N PHE A 43 -0.19 -8.36 3.13
CA PHE A 43 -0.30 -9.75 2.70
C PHE A 43 -0.92 -9.92 1.32
N THR A 44 -1.67 -8.93 0.84
CA THR A 44 -2.28 -8.94 -0.50
C THR A 44 -1.57 -8.01 -1.47
N GLU A 45 -1.54 -8.41 -2.75
CA GLU A 45 -1.16 -7.55 -3.89
C GLU A 45 -2.36 -7.10 -4.72
N LEU A 46 -3.58 -7.51 -4.35
CA LEU A 46 -4.80 -7.20 -5.11
C LEU A 46 -5.19 -5.71 -5.08
N VAL A 47 -4.70 -4.99 -4.08
CA VAL A 47 -5.04 -3.60 -3.78
C VAL A 47 -3.81 -2.83 -3.32
N ALA A 48 -3.85 -1.52 -3.53
CA ALA A 48 -2.82 -0.57 -3.14
C ALA A 48 -3.41 0.62 -2.35
N PHE A 49 -2.52 1.37 -1.70
CA PHE A 49 -2.88 2.63 -1.05
C PHE A 49 -3.62 3.55 -2.04
N GLY A 50 -4.77 4.08 -1.63
CA GLY A 50 -5.59 5.00 -2.41
C GLY A 50 -6.58 4.34 -3.38
N ASP A 51 -6.54 3.01 -3.54
CA ASP A 51 -7.54 2.28 -4.31
C ASP A 51 -8.92 2.44 -3.66
N THR A 52 -9.98 2.39 -4.47
CA THR A 52 -11.35 2.26 -3.99
C THR A 52 -11.85 0.87 -4.31
N ILE A 53 -12.29 0.16 -3.27
CA ILE A 53 -12.74 -1.22 -3.35
C ILE A 53 -14.22 -1.33 -3.02
N LEU A 54 -14.85 -2.32 -3.63
CA LEU A 54 -16.18 -2.80 -3.27
C LEU A 54 -16.03 -4.02 -2.36
N VAL A 55 -16.77 -4.03 -1.27
CA VAL A 55 -16.79 -5.14 -0.31
C VAL A 55 -18.20 -5.66 -0.08
N ARG A 56 -18.31 -6.93 0.34
CA ARG A 56 -19.52 -7.51 0.92
C ARG A 56 -19.33 -7.61 2.43
N GLU A 57 -20.25 -7.05 3.20
CA GLU A 57 -20.27 -7.22 4.65
C GLU A 57 -20.68 -8.65 5.02
N GLU A 58 -19.96 -9.25 5.97
CA GLU A 58 -20.26 -10.52 6.62
C GLU A 58 -20.17 -10.32 8.15
N PRO A 59 -20.68 -11.26 8.98
CA PRO A 59 -20.53 -11.15 10.42
C PRO A 59 -19.06 -10.98 10.82
N ASP A 60 -18.75 -9.83 11.45
CA ASP A 60 -17.42 -9.45 11.95
C ASP A 60 -16.30 -9.30 10.89
N THR A 61 -16.63 -9.32 9.60
CA THR A 61 -15.62 -9.23 8.52
C THR A 61 -16.19 -8.63 7.24
N TYR A 62 -15.30 -8.28 6.31
CA TYR A 62 -15.64 -7.81 4.98
C TYR A 62 -14.93 -8.69 3.95
N VAL A 63 -15.64 -9.01 2.87
CA VAL A 63 -15.06 -9.75 1.74
C VAL A 63 -14.80 -8.78 0.60
N TYR A 64 -13.55 -8.68 0.18
CA TYR A 64 -13.19 -7.96 -1.04
C TYR A 64 -13.89 -8.59 -2.25
N LEU A 65 -14.56 -7.76 -3.06
CA LEU A 65 -15.16 -8.20 -4.32
C LEU A 65 -14.33 -7.76 -5.51
N GLU A 66 -14.05 -6.46 -5.61
CA GLU A 66 -13.28 -5.88 -6.71
C GLU A 66 -12.72 -4.49 -6.37
N THR A 67 -11.71 -4.07 -7.13
CA THR A 67 -11.20 -2.69 -7.15
C THR A 67 -11.96 -1.88 -8.20
N VAL A 68 -12.90 -1.04 -7.77
CA VAL A 68 -13.72 -0.22 -8.67
C VAL A 68 -12.97 1.00 -9.21
N ARG A 69 -11.93 1.46 -8.50
CA ARG A 69 -11.02 2.50 -8.97
C ARG A 69 -9.62 2.23 -8.45
N THR A 70 -8.67 2.08 -9.37
CA THR A 70 -7.25 2.04 -9.00
C THR A 70 -6.75 3.45 -8.63
N SER A 71 -5.81 3.50 -7.71
CA SER A 71 -5.16 4.71 -7.24
C SER A 71 -4.33 5.35 -8.35
N ASP A 72 -3.83 6.55 -8.06
CA ASP A 72 -2.89 7.25 -8.93
C ASP A 72 -1.44 6.78 -8.71
N TYR A 73 -1.23 5.67 -7.99
CA TYR A 73 0.08 5.11 -7.66
C TYR A 73 0.30 3.73 -8.29
N ASN A 74 1.56 3.44 -8.61
CA ASN A 74 2.09 2.10 -8.80
C ASN A 74 2.69 1.62 -7.47
N ARG A 75 2.24 0.46 -6.98
CA ARG A 75 2.75 -0.17 -5.76
C ARG A 75 3.84 -1.18 -6.09
N PHE A 76 4.90 -1.17 -5.30
CA PHE A 76 6.01 -2.11 -5.37
C PHE A 76 6.38 -2.57 -3.96
N SER A 77 6.89 -3.79 -3.84
CA SER A 77 7.37 -4.34 -2.58
C SER A 77 8.68 -5.10 -2.79
N TRP A 78 9.59 -4.99 -1.81
CA TRP A 78 10.83 -5.75 -1.78
C TRP A 78 11.09 -6.27 -0.37
N LEU A 79 11.59 -7.50 -0.27
CA LEU A 79 12.21 -8.00 0.94
C LEU A 79 13.69 -7.58 0.94
N LEU A 80 14.09 -6.84 1.96
CA LEU A 80 15.44 -6.30 2.12
C LEU A 80 16.18 -7.08 3.20
N SER A 81 17.48 -7.27 2.98
CA SER A 81 18.37 -7.68 4.07
C SER A 81 18.52 -6.55 5.08
N LYS A 82 19.07 -6.87 6.26
CA LYS A 82 19.39 -5.87 7.26
C LYS A 82 20.41 -4.85 6.73
N GLU A 83 21.42 -5.32 6.02
CA GLU A 83 22.45 -4.47 5.42
C GLU A 83 21.86 -3.50 4.39
N ALA A 84 20.93 -3.98 3.54
CA ALA A 84 20.23 -3.13 2.58
C ALA A 84 19.33 -2.09 3.26
N THR A 85 18.64 -2.50 4.32
CA THR A 85 17.80 -1.62 5.16
C THR A 85 18.58 -0.45 5.75
N ASP A 86 19.78 -0.73 6.24
CA ASP A 86 20.64 0.24 6.92
C ASP A 86 21.55 1.01 5.92
N SER A 87 21.35 0.82 4.61
CA SER A 87 22.21 1.38 3.58
C SER A 87 21.89 2.84 3.27
N GLN A 88 22.95 3.64 3.05
CA GLN A 88 22.80 5.02 2.58
C GLN A 88 22.12 5.10 1.21
N GLN A 89 22.28 4.06 0.38
CA GLN A 89 21.63 3.94 -0.92
C GLN A 89 20.10 3.92 -0.77
N LEU A 90 19.57 3.15 0.18
CA LEU A 90 18.13 3.09 0.43
C LEU A 90 17.58 4.43 0.93
N ASP A 91 18.33 5.14 1.78
CA ASP A 91 17.91 6.46 2.25
C ASP A 91 17.85 7.51 1.13
N ALA A 92 18.74 7.40 0.14
CA ALA A 92 18.69 8.22 -1.06
C ALA A 92 17.44 7.90 -1.92
N VAL A 93 17.06 6.61 -2.03
CA VAL A 93 15.84 6.16 -2.70
C VAL A 93 14.59 6.72 -2.00
N LYS A 94 14.47 6.57 -0.67
CA LYS A 94 13.36 7.12 0.13
C LYS A 94 13.19 8.63 -0.08
N SER A 95 14.31 9.35 -0.11
CA SER A 95 14.32 10.79 -0.35
C SER A 95 13.80 11.15 -1.74
N ARG A 96 14.21 10.41 -2.79
CA ARG A 96 13.70 10.59 -4.16
C ARG A 96 12.20 10.30 -4.27
N ILE A 97 11.75 9.18 -3.71
CA ILE A 97 10.32 8.82 -3.67
C ILE A 97 9.51 9.96 -3.04
N THR A 98 9.98 10.49 -1.91
CA THR A 98 9.31 11.57 -1.19
C THR A 98 9.28 12.87 -2.02
N ALA A 99 10.38 13.19 -2.71
CA ALA A 99 10.46 14.36 -3.60
C ALA A 99 9.52 14.27 -4.81
N LEU A 100 9.17 13.05 -5.24
CA LEU A 100 8.19 12.78 -6.28
C LEU A 100 6.74 12.70 -5.75
N HIS A 101 6.50 13.09 -4.49
CA HIS A 101 5.20 12.90 -3.82
C HIS A 101 4.75 11.43 -3.70
N GLY A 102 5.67 10.49 -3.88
CA GLY A 102 5.47 9.09 -3.56
C GLY A 102 5.48 8.83 -2.06
N ARG A 103 5.08 7.62 -1.69
CA ARG A 103 5.02 7.15 -0.30
C ARG A 103 5.88 5.90 -0.16
N TRP A 104 6.52 5.75 0.98
CA TRP A 104 7.29 4.54 1.28
C TRP A 104 7.04 4.16 2.73
N GLU A 105 7.06 2.86 2.99
CA GLU A 105 6.90 2.28 4.31
C GLU A 105 7.88 1.13 4.48
N HIS A 106 8.34 0.96 5.72
CA HIS A 106 9.14 -0.18 6.10
C HIS A 106 8.42 -0.93 7.22
N VAL A 107 8.00 -2.16 6.93
CA VAL A 107 7.27 -3.01 7.88
C VAL A 107 8.05 -4.30 8.15
N PHE A 108 7.83 -4.88 9.33
CA PHE A 108 8.46 -6.13 9.78
C PHE A 108 10.00 -6.19 9.68
N GLY A 109 10.68 -5.04 9.69
CA GLY A 109 12.14 -4.95 9.69
C GLY A 109 12.85 -5.40 8.40
N GLY A 110 12.09 -5.76 7.36
CA GLY A 110 12.66 -6.11 6.05
C GLY A 110 11.74 -5.87 4.85
N VAL A 111 10.43 -5.63 5.02
CA VAL A 111 9.53 -5.42 3.87
C VAL A 111 9.42 -3.94 3.55
N PHE A 112 10.02 -3.54 2.45
CA PHE A 112 9.96 -2.17 1.94
C PHE A 112 8.86 -2.04 0.89
N ILE A 113 7.84 -1.25 1.20
CA ILE A 113 6.70 -0.99 0.32
C ILE A 113 6.80 0.43 -0.22
N VAL A 114 6.57 0.61 -1.51
CA VAL A 114 6.62 1.91 -2.16
C VAL A 114 5.39 2.12 -3.04
N ASN A 115 4.83 3.32 -2.97
CA ASN A 115 3.80 3.82 -3.88
C ASN A 115 4.35 5.02 -4.64
N ILE A 116 4.48 4.91 -5.96
CA ILE A 116 5.00 5.96 -6.83
C ILE A 116 3.90 6.47 -7.73
N PRO A 117 3.70 7.79 -7.90
CA PRO A 117 2.73 8.30 -8.84
C PRO A 117 2.90 7.69 -10.24
N LYS A 118 1.80 7.32 -10.88
CA LYS A 118 1.81 6.65 -12.20
C LYS A 118 2.45 7.48 -13.30
N ASP A 119 2.48 8.80 -13.15
CA ASP A 119 3.07 9.77 -14.06
C ASP A 119 4.52 10.13 -13.70
N ALA A 120 5.09 9.54 -12.64
CA ALA A 120 6.47 9.80 -12.26
C ALA A 120 7.43 9.25 -13.33
N PRO A 121 8.44 10.03 -13.76
CA PRO A 121 9.41 9.60 -14.76
C PRO A 121 10.52 8.71 -14.16
N TYR A 122 10.19 7.90 -13.15
CA TYR A 122 11.15 7.26 -12.27
C TYR A 122 10.94 5.75 -12.21
N GLU A 123 11.91 5.01 -12.77
CA GLU A 123 11.96 3.56 -12.73
C GLU A 123 12.65 3.08 -11.46
N ILE A 124 11.86 2.85 -10.40
CA ILE A 124 12.38 2.42 -9.10
C ILE A 124 13.03 1.04 -9.14
N HIS A 125 12.62 0.17 -10.07
CA HIS A 125 13.11 -1.21 -10.15
C HIS A 125 14.63 -1.27 -10.30
N ASP A 126 15.21 -0.49 -11.20
CA ASP A 126 16.66 -0.50 -11.46
C ASP A 126 17.47 0.02 -10.27
N GLU A 127 16.91 0.94 -9.50
CA GLU A 127 17.55 1.42 -8.27
C GLU A 127 17.51 0.35 -7.18
N MET A 128 16.36 -0.29 -7.01
CA MET A 128 16.19 -1.33 -6.00
C MET A 128 17.02 -2.57 -6.33
N ASN A 129 17.08 -3.00 -7.59
CA ASN A 129 17.91 -4.13 -8.04
C ASN A 129 19.38 -3.95 -7.64
N ARG A 130 19.92 -2.73 -7.76
CA ARG A 130 21.28 -2.40 -7.33
C ARG A 130 21.49 -2.50 -5.81
N ILE A 131 20.46 -2.24 -5.01
CA ILE A 131 20.52 -2.33 -3.55
C ILE A 131 20.43 -3.79 -3.08
N ILE A 132 19.57 -4.58 -3.71
CA ILE A 132 19.34 -5.99 -3.34
C ILE A 132 20.30 -6.96 -4.04
N GLY A 133 21.10 -6.48 -5.00
CA GLY A 133 22.10 -7.28 -5.71
C GLY A 133 21.53 -8.22 -6.77
N LEU A 134 20.42 -7.84 -7.41
CA LEU A 134 19.79 -8.56 -8.52
C LEU A 134 20.15 -7.95 -9.88
#